data_AF-A0A3N5NC36-F1
#
_entry.id   AF-A0A3N5NC36-F1
#
_cell.length_a   1.000
_cell.length_b   1.000
_cell.length_c   1.000
_cell.angle_alpha   90.00
_cell.angle_beta   90.00
_cell.angle_gamma   90.00
#
_symmetry.space_group_name_H-M   'P 1'
#
loop_
_entity.id
_entity.type
_entity.pdbx_description
1 polymer ?
#
loop_
_entity_poly.entity_id
_entity_poly.type
_entity_poly.pdbx_seq_one_letter_code
_entity_poly.pdbx_strand_id
1 'polypeptide(L)'
;MPAGAAVARDEPTAVTYLDLYCERLGPGLLAEPLNAITNAGFFLAAWLALTTARLRGLGSRQLRILLALAVAIGIGSALFHTFATPWARVLDESPILLFQLLFMWMYLRRGIGAPRWVAAGGIVGYLAGALYCRQFPHLLNGSLVYAPALALTVSLGVYHWLDRKPERWLLLAASVTLAAAVFLRILDASVCDRFPIGTHFLWHLLVAAVIYLSLRALVLGWRPPRRHAGADSGLRDQPLDRT
;
A
#
# COMPACT_ATOMS: atom_id res chain seq x y z
N MET A 1 -58.32 19.12 -25.59
CA MET A 1 -58.14 19.12 -24.12
C MET A 1 -56.97 18.21 -23.79
N PRO A 2 -55.83 18.72 -23.27
CA PRO A 2 -54.72 17.87 -22.85
C PRO A 2 -54.82 17.59 -21.34
N ALA A 3 -54.82 16.32 -20.96
CA ALA A 3 -54.67 15.84 -19.59
C ALA A 3 -54.04 14.43 -19.70
N GLY A 4 -52.95 14.07 -19.03
CA GLY A 4 -52.09 14.81 -18.12
C GLY A 4 -50.66 14.28 -18.21
N ALA A 5 -49.71 15.18 -17.97
CA ALA A 5 -48.32 14.84 -17.76
C ALA A 5 -48.22 13.94 -16.51
N ALA A 6 -47.75 12.72 -16.68
CA ALA A 6 -47.27 11.92 -15.57
C ALA A 6 -45.98 12.57 -15.05
N VAL A 7 -46.11 13.22 -13.90
CA VAL A 7 -45.02 13.77 -13.09
C VAL A 7 -43.96 12.68 -12.90
N ALA A 8 -42.78 12.89 -13.49
CA ALA A 8 -41.60 12.12 -13.16
C ALA A 8 -41.34 12.30 -11.66
N ARG A 9 -41.45 11.22 -10.90
CA ARG A 9 -41.01 11.19 -9.51
C ARG A 9 -39.49 11.18 -9.55
N ASP A 10 -38.87 12.27 -9.11
CA ASP A 10 -37.48 12.28 -8.67
C ASP A 10 -37.35 11.26 -7.53
N GLU A 11 -36.73 10.10 -7.79
CA GLU A 11 -36.21 9.25 -6.73
C GLU A 11 -34.85 9.82 -6.28
N PRO A 12 -34.74 10.34 -5.05
CA PRO A 12 -33.46 10.81 -4.55
C PRO A 12 -32.64 9.62 -4.03
N THR A 13 -31.38 9.55 -4.49
CA THR A 13 -30.25 8.74 -3.98
C THR A 13 -30.12 7.29 -4.45
N ALA A 14 -30.03 7.06 -5.76
CA ALA A 14 -29.31 5.90 -6.26
C ALA A 14 -27.82 6.05 -5.88
N VAL A 15 -27.38 5.38 -4.81
CA VAL A 15 -25.94 5.20 -4.56
C VAL A 15 -25.36 4.55 -5.81
N THR A 16 -24.50 5.27 -6.53
CA THR A 16 -23.91 4.77 -7.78
C THR A 16 -23.16 3.47 -7.50
N TYR A 17 -23.68 2.37 -8.01
CA TYR A 17 -23.08 1.06 -7.91
C TYR A 17 -21.91 0.93 -8.90
N LEU A 18 -20.80 0.33 -8.46
CA LEU A 18 -19.57 0.21 -9.24
C LEU A 18 -19.27 -1.26 -9.55
N ASP A 19 -19.56 -1.68 -10.78
CA ASP A 19 -19.21 -3.00 -11.29
C ASP A 19 -17.89 -2.92 -12.08
N LEU A 20 -16.83 -3.50 -11.53
CA LEU A 20 -15.46 -3.35 -12.06
C LEU A 20 -14.74 -4.67 -12.33
N TYR A 21 -15.17 -5.79 -11.74
CA TYR A 21 -14.41 -7.04 -11.70
C TYR A 21 -15.29 -8.23 -12.06
N CYS A 22 -14.71 -9.24 -12.73
CA CYS A 22 -15.48 -10.36 -13.26
C CYS A 22 -16.32 -11.10 -12.22
N GLU A 23 -15.79 -11.27 -11.00
CA GLU A 23 -16.44 -12.08 -9.96
C GLU A 23 -17.80 -11.52 -9.54
N ARG A 24 -18.09 -10.24 -9.84
CA ARG A 24 -19.24 -9.53 -9.31
C ARG A 24 -20.56 -10.15 -9.77
N LEU A 25 -21.33 -10.69 -8.81
CA LEU A 25 -22.67 -11.26 -9.05
C LEU A 25 -23.84 -10.31 -8.68
N GLY A 26 -23.57 -9.21 -7.97
CA GLY A 26 -24.58 -8.28 -7.44
C GLY A 26 -24.06 -7.50 -6.23
N PRO A 27 -24.91 -6.82 -5.44
CA PRO A 27 -24.49 -6.19 -4.18
C PRO A 27 -24.40 -7.19 -3.02
N GLY A 28 -23.54 -6.94 -2.03
CA GLY A 28 -23.50 -7.67 -0.75
C GLY A 28 -22.26 -8.55 -0.51
N LEU A 29 -22.26 -9.29 0.61
CA LEU A 29 -21.09 -10.05 1.09
C LEU A 29 -20.65 -11.20 0.16
N LEU A 30 -21.60 -11.77 -0.59
CA LEU A 30 -21.35 -12.87 -1.54
C LEU A 30 -21.18 -12.39 -2.97
N ALA A 31 -21.05 -11.06 -3.16
CA ALA A 31 -20.93 -10.47 -4.46
C ALA A 31 -19.60 -10.78 -5.13
N GLU A 32 -18.51 -10.72 -4.37
CA GLU A 32 -17.15 -11.06 -4.81
C GLU A 32 -16.38 -11.75 -3.67
N PRO A 33 -16.74 -13.00 -3.30
CA PRO A 33 -16.23 -13.66 -2.11
C PRO A 33 -14.72 -13.92 -2.15
N LEU A 34 -14.14 -14.31 -3.29
CA LEU A 34 -12.69 -14.51 -3.41
C LEU A 34 -11.94 -13.18 -3.38
N ASN A 35 -12.43 -12.15 -4.07
CA ASN A 35 -11.84 -10.83 -3.99
C ASN A 35 -11.91 -10.28 -2.56
N ALA A 36 -13.01 -10.49 -1.84
CA ALA A 36 -13.14 -10.08 -0.45
C ALA A 36 -12.19 -10.85 0.49
N ILE A 37 -12.16 -12.19 0.43
CA ILE A 37 -11.39 -13.02 1.38
C ILE A 37 -9.87 -12.90 1.18
N THR A 38 -9.40 -12.70 -0.05
CA THR A 38 -7.98 -12.57 -0.36
C THR A 38 -7.34 -11.32 0.27
N ASN A 39 -8.14 -10.35 0.70
CA ASN A 39 -7.68 -9.20 1.50
C ASN A 39 -7.12 -9.61 2.87
N ALA A 40 -7.39 -10.82 3.37
CA ALA A 40 -6.72 -11.38 4.53
C ALA A 40 -5.18 -11.38 4.38
N GLY A 41 -4.67 -11.43 3.14
CA GLY A 41 -3.24 -11.32 2.85
C GLY A 41 -2.61 -10.04 3.40
N PHE A 42 -3.33 -8.92 3.45
CA PHE A 42 -2.81 -7.65 3.99
C PHE A 42 -2.59 -7.70 5.50
N PHE A 43 -3.46 -8.41 6.22
CA PHE A 43 -3.32 -8.65 7.66
C PHE A 43 -2.11 -9.54 7.92
N LEU A 44 -1.94 -10.60 7.12
CA LEU A 44 -0.77 -11.48 7.20
C LEU A 44 0.52 -10.70 6.93
N ALA A 45 0.56 -9.86 5.90
CA ALA A 45 1.70 -9.00 5.58
C ALA A 45 2.07 -8.07 6.74
N ALA A 46 1.08 -7.41 7.35
CA ALA A 46 1.27 -6.54 8.51
C ALA A 46 1.79 -7.33 9.72
N TRP A 47 1.22 -8.50 10.00
CA TRP A 47 1.65 -9.37 11.10
C TRP A 47 3.09 -9.86 10.93
N LEU A 48 3.47 -10.36 9.76
CA LEU A 48 4.84 -10.81 9.48
C LEU A 48 5.85 -9.65 9.59
N ALA A 49 5.49 -8.46 9.12
CA ALA A 49 6.32 -7.26 9.26
C ALA A 49 6.46 -6.82 10.73
N LEU A 50 5.37 -6.88 11.51
CA LEU A 50 5.38 -6.59 12.94
C LEU A 50 6.29 -7.57 13.71
N THR A 51 6.20 -8.87 13.41
CA THR A 51 7.07 -9.89 14.00
C THR A 51 8.53 -9.59 13.72
N THR A 52 8.86 -9.27 12.45
CA THR A 52 10.24 -8.90 12.06
C THR A 52 10.70 -7.63 12.79
N ALA A 53 9.84 -6.62 12.92
CA ALA A 53 10.17 -5.38 13.62
C ALA A 53 10.41 -5.58 15.12
N ARG A 54 9.59 -6.41 15.78
CA ARG A 54 9.75 -6.76 17.20
C ARG A 54 11.07 -7.49 17.46
N LEU A 55 11.43 -8.45 16.61
CA LEU A 55 12.72 -9.15 16.69
C LEU A 55 13.92 -8.20 16.53
N ARG A 56 13.73 -7.09 15.80
CA ARG A 56 14.74 -6.03 15.62
C ARG A 56 14.67 -4.91 16.66
N GLY A 57 13.77 -5.00 17.65
CA GLY A 57 13.58 -3.96 18.66
C GLY A 57 13.09 -2.62 18.09
N LEU A 58 12.43 -2.61 16.93
CA LEU A 58 11.94 -1.41 16.26
C LEU A 58 10.47 -1.13 16.59
N GLY A 59 10.15 0.12 16.96
CA GLY A 59 8.81 0.50 17.41
C GLY A 59 8.41 1.96 17.12
N SER A 60 9.01 2.61 16.11
CA SER A 60 8.68 4.03 15.86
C SER A 60 7.20 4.25 15.51
N ARG A 61 6.69 5.44 15.84
CA ARG A 61 5.33 5.86 15.48
C ARG A 61 5.03 5.66 14.00
N GLN A 62 5.96 6.01 13.10
CA GLN A 62 5.74 5.90 11.66
C GLN A 62 5.61 4.44 11.19
N LEU A 63 6.37 3.52 11.78
CA LEU A 63 6.23 2.09 11.48
C LEU A 63 4.87 1.57 11.94
N ARG A 64 4.41 1.96 13.14
CA ARG A 64 3.06 1.61 13.62
C ARG A 64 1.97 2.12 12.68
N ILE A 65 2.13 3.33 12.13
CA ILE A 65 1.21 3.89 11.13
C ILE A 65 1.26 3.07 9.83
N LEU A 66 2.43 2.69 9.32
CA LEU A 66 2.52 1.83 8.13
C LEU A 66 1.84 0.47 8.32
N LEU A 67 2.01 -0.15 9.50
CA LEU A 67 1.34 -1.41 9.82
C LEU A 67 -0.17 -1.24 9.92
N ALA A 68 -0.64 -0.15 10.54
CA ALA A 68 -2.07 0.18 10.59
C ALA A 68 -2.65 0.47 9.19
N LEU A 69 -1.90 1.15 8.32
CA LEU A 69 -2.29 1.38 6.93
C LEU A 69 -2.37 0.06 6.15
N ALA A 70 -1.45 -0.88 6.34
CA ALA A 70 -1.55 -2.20 5.72
C ALA A 70 -2.84 -2.93 6.13
N VAL A 71 -3.22 -2.86 7.41
CA VAL A 71 -4.51 -3.40 7.89
C VAL A 71 -5.69 -2.63 7.29
N ALA A 72 -5.61 -1.30 7.22
CA ALA A 72 -6.66 -0.47 6.65
C ALA A 72 -6.87 -0.72 5.15
N ILE A 73 -5.82 -1.06 4.39
CA ILE A 73 -5.92 -1.49 2.98
C ILE A 73 -6.77 -2.75 2.90
N GLY A 74 -6.49 -3.77 3.74
CA GLY A 74 -7.28 -5.00 3.75
C GLY A 74 -8.75 -4.78 4.12
N ILE A 75 -9.01 -3.91 5.10
CA ILE A 75 -10.39 -3.56 5.49
C ILE A 75 -11.10 -2.80 4.36
N GLY A 76 -10.47 -1.74 3.84
CA GLY A 76 -11.04 -0.89 2.80
C GLY A 76 -11.37 -1.66 1.52
N SER A 77 -10.45 -2.50 1.08
CA SER A 77 -10.64 -3.37 -0.09
C SER A 77 -11.77 -4.38 0.13
N ALA A 78 -11.80 -5.06 1.29
CA ALA A 78 -12.90 -6.00 1.59
C ALA A 78 -14.27 -5.29 1.64
N LEU A 79 -14.33 -4.05 2.15
CA LEU A 79 -15.54 -3.22 2.11
C LEU A 79 -15.93 -2.87 0.67
N PHE A 80 -14.98 -2.54 -0.22
CA PHE A 80 -15.28 -2.31 -1.63
C PHE A 80 -15.84 -3.56 -2.32
N HIS A 81 -15.24 -4.72 -2.06
CA HIS A 81 -15.73 -6.00 -2.59
C HIS A 81 -17.09 -6.44 -2.03
N THR A 82 -17.50 -5.88 -0.88
CA THR A 82 -18.83 -6.10 -0.30
C THR A 82 -19.88 -5.10 -0.82
N PHE A 83 -19.54 -3.81 -0.85
CA PHE A 83 -20.53 -2.73 -1.05
C PHE A 83 -20.52 -2.14 -2.46
N ALA A 84 -19.37 -2.13 -3.15
CA ALA A 84 -19.22 -1.59 -4.51
C ALA A 84 -19.73 -0.14 -4.66
N THR A 85 -19.50 0.71 -3.65
CA THR A 85 -19.95 2.11 -3.62
C THR A 85 -18.79 3.10 -3.71
N PRO A 86 -19.05 4.39 -4.02
CA PRO A 86 -17.99 5.38 -4.10
C PRO A 86 -17.26 5.61 -2.77
N TRP A 87 -17.95 5.52 -1.63
CA TRP A 87 -17.31 5.64 -0.31
C TRP A 87 -16.40 4.45 -0.02
N ALA A 88 -16.82 3.24 -0.39
CA ALA A 88 -16.02 2.03 -0.18
C ALA A 88 -14.77 2.06 -1.07
N ARG A 89 -14.89 2.57 -2.30
CA ARG A 89 -13.77 2.80 -3.20
C ARG A 89 -12.73 3.75 -2.62
N VAL A 90 -13.18 4.82 -1.96
CA VAL A 90 -12.26 5.76 -1.28
C VAL A 90 -11.50 5.06 -0.15
N LEU A 91 -12.18 4.19 0.61
CA LEU A 91 -11.53 3.41 1.68
C LEU A 91 -10.60 2.33 1.13
N ASP A 92 -10.84 1.80 -0.07
CA ASP A 92 -9.93 0.87 -0.75
C ASP A 92 -8.66 1.59 -1.26
N GLU A 93 -8.83 2.69 -1.99
CA GLU A 93 -7.72 3.36 -2.68
C GLU A 93 -6.88 4.27 -1.75
N SER A 94 -7.50 5.00 -0.81
CA SER A 94 -6.79 6.02 -0.03
C SER A 94 -5.75 5.48 0.96
N PRO A 95 -5.95 4.36 1.67
CA PRO A 95 -4.92 3.79 2.54
C PRO A 95 -3.71 3.30 1.74
N ILE A 96 -3.90 2.83 0.50
CA ILE A 96 -2.82 2.42 -0.41
C ILE A 96 -1.94 3.63 -0.73
N LEU A 97 -2.54 4.76 -1.13
CA LEU A 97 -1.80 5.99 -1.40
C LEU A 97 -1.04 6.46 -0.17
N LEU A 98 -1.70 6.54 0.99
CA LEU A 98 -1.07 6.97 2.24
C LEU A 98 0.09 6.05 2.64
N PHE A 99 -0.05 4.74 2.44
CA PHE A 99 1.03 3.77 2.66
C PHE A 99 2.22 4.06 1.76
N GLN A 100 2.00 4.24 0.45
CA GLN A 100 3.05 4.52 -0.53
C GLN A 100 3.81 5.80 -0.18
N LEU A 101 3.09 6.88 0.16
CA LEU A 101 3.70 8.17 0.53
C LEU A 101 4.53 8.05 1.81
N LEU A 102 3.98 7.44 2.87
CA LEU A 102 4.70 7.27 4.12
C LEU A 102 5.88 6.31 3.97
N PHE A 103 5.73 5.23 3.21
CA PHE A 103 6.79 4.28 2.91
C PHE A 103 7.94 4.98 2.17
N MET A 104 7.64 5.70 1.09
CA MET A 104 8.64 6.45 0.33
C MET A 104 9.35 7.47 1.21
N TRP A 105 8.61 8.25 2.00
CA TRP A 105 9.19 9.21 2.94
C TRP A 105 10.15 8.52 3.92
N MET A 106 9.71 7.42 4.56
CA MET A 106 10.53 6.69 5.51
C MET A 106 11.77 6.09 4.85
N TYR A 107 11.63 5.52 3.65
CA TYR A 107 12.71 4.90 2.93
C TYR A 107 13.76 5.93 2.48
N LEU A 108 13.34 7.06 1.91
CA LEU A 108 14.24 8.17 1.56
C LEU A 108 14.95 8.72 2.80
N ARG A 109 14.23 8.96 3.89
CA ARG A 109 14.78 9.59 5.10
C ARG A 109 15.66 8.67 5.93
N ARG A 110 15.30 7.39 6.05
CA ARG A 110 15.96 6.43 6.96
C ARG A 110 16.75 5.34 6.24
N GLY A 111 16.30 4.91 5.06
CA GLY A 111 16.99 3.92 4.25
C GLY A 111 18.14 4.54 3.44
N ILE A 112 17.86 5.65 2.77
CA ILE A 112 18.83 6.38 1.93
C ILE A 112 19.57 7.47 2.74
N GLY A 113 18.89 8.11 3.70
CA GLY A 113 19.47 9.23 4.45
C GLY A 113 19.35 10.58 3.73
N ALA A 114 18.50 10.68 2.71
CA ALA A 114 18.27 11.90 1.94
C ALA A 114 17.72 13.03 2.81
N PRO A 115 18.06 14.31 2.56
CA PRO A 115 17.54 15.46 3.31
C PRO A 115 16.01 15.63 3.13
N ARG A 116 15.35 16.38 4.02
CA ARG A 116 13.87 16.48 4.07
C ARG A 116 13.28 17.03 2.78
N TRP A 117 13.96 18.00 2.16
CA TRP A 117 13.51 18.62 0.91
C TRP A 117 13.53 17.64 -0.26
N VAL A 118 14.51 16.72 -0.34
CA VAL A 118 14.52 15.65 -1.35
C VAL A 118 13.35 14.70 -1.12
N ALA A 119 13.09 14.31 0.13
CA ALA A 119 11.96 13.45 0.45
C ALA A 119 10.61 14.13 0.13
N ALA A 120 10.47 15.43 0.41
CA ALA A 120 9.29 16.20 0.06
C ALA A 120 9.13 16.35 -1.46
N GLY A 121 10.21 16.63 -2.19
CA GLY A 121 10.20 16.69 -3.65
C GLY A 121 9.80 15.36 -4.28
N GLY A 122 10.27 14.22 -3.73
CA GLY A 122 9.83 12.89 -4.14
C GLY A 122 8.33 12.67 -3.94
N ILE A 123 7.77 13.12 -2.80
CA ILE A 123 6.32 13.07 -2.53
C ILE A 123 5.53 13.89 -3.55
N VAL A 124 5.97 15.13 -3.82
CA VAL A 124 5.32 15.99 -4.82
C VAL A 124 5.39 15.36 -6.20
N GLY A 125 6.55 14.84 -6.62
CA GLY A 125 6.72 14.17 -7.91
C GLY A 125 5.85 12.92 -8.04
N TYR A 126 5.76 12.11 -6.98
CA TYR A 126 4.89 10.94 -6.95
C TYR A 126 3.42 11.32 -7.10
N LEU A 127 2.96 12.31 -6.34
CA LEU A 127 1.58 12.81 -6.42
C LEU A 127 1.27 13.40 -7.80
N ALA A 128 2.17 14.20 -8.37
CA ALA A 128 2.02 14.74 -9.71
C ALA A 128 1.90 13.62 -10.75
N GLY A 129 2.77 12.60 -10.68
CA GLY A 129 2.70 11.43 -11.54
C GLY A 129 1.39 10.64 -11.38
N ALA A 130 0.92 10.44 -10.15
CA ALA A 130 -0.33 9.74 -9.86
C ALA A 130 -1.55 10.52 -10.39
N LEU A 131 -1.57 11.83 -10.19
CA LEU A 131 -2.63 12.72 -10.70
C LEU A 131 -2.63 12.76 -12.22
N TYR A 132 -1.46 12.83 -12.86
CA TYR A 132 -1.34 12.78 -14.31
C TYR A 132 -1.85 11.45 -14.88
N CYS A 133 -1.37 10.31 -14.34
CA CYS A 133 -1.80 8.99 -14.80
C CYS A 133 -3.31 8.76 -14.62
N ARG A 134 -3.90 9.30 -13.55
CA ARG A 134 -5.34 9.21 -13.26
C ARG A 134 -6.22 9.91 -14.30
N GLN A 135 -5.68 10.81 -15.12
CA GLN A 135 -6.42 11.46 -16.22
C GLN A 135 -6.76 10.50 -17.38
N PHE A 136 -6.15 9.32 -17.43
CA PHE A 136 -6.33 8.35 -18.50
C PHE A 136 -6.96 7.04 -18.01
N PRO A 137 -8.20 7.06 -17.48
CA PRO A 137 -8.84 5.88 -16.89
C PRO A 137 -9.16 4.78 -17.90
N HIS A 138 -9.18 5.09 -19.20
CA HIS A 138 -9.44 4.13 -20.28
C HIS A 138 -8.19 3.30 -20.65
N LEU A 139 -6.99 3.72 -20.25
CA LEU A 139 -5.76 2.99 -20.55
C LEU A 139 -5.54 1.85 -19.55
N LEU A 140 -5.17 0.69 -20.07
CA LEU A 140 -4.80 -0.49 -19.27
C LEU A 140 -5.88 -0.83 -18.23
N ASN A 141 -7.16 -0.79 -18.61
CA ASN A 141 -8.28 -1.06 -17.70
C ASN A 141 -8.20 -0.25 -16.38
N GLY A 142 -7.95 1.06 -16.49
CA GLY A 142 -7.77 1.97 -15.35
C GLY A 142 -6.49 1.78 -14.54
N SER A 143 -5.57 0.93 -14.97
CA SER A 143 -4.39 0.53 -14.19
C SER A 143 -3.15 1.41 -14.41
N LEU A 144 -3.22 2.41 -15.31
CA LEU A 144 -2.11 3.35 -15.51
C LEU A 144 -1.75 4.10 -14.22
N VAL A 145 -2.71 4.30 -13.31
CA VAL A 145 -2.51 4.95 -12.00
C VAL A 145 -1.44 4.26 -11.14
N TYR A 146 -1.11 2.99 -11.39
CA TYR A 146 -0.06 2.26 -10.68
C TYR A 146 1.35 2.47 -11.25
N ALA A 147 1.50 3.15 -12.40
CA ALA A 147 2.81 3.39 -13.02
C ALA A 147 3.78 4.16 -12.10
N PRO A 148 3.38 5.20 -11.36
CA PRO A 148 4.26 5.86 -10.38
C PRO A 148 4.70 4.91 -9.25
N ALA A 149 3.82 4.02 -8.79
CA ALA A 149 4.17 3.03 -7.77
C ALA A 149 5.20 2.03 -8.30
N LEU A 150 5.07 1.58 -9.54
CA LEU A 150 6.04 0.70 -10.20
C LEU A 150 7.38 1.40 -10.43
N ALA A 151 7.37 2.65 -10.89
CA ALA A 151 8.58 3.45 -11.05
C ALA A 151 9.30 3.66 -9.71
N LEU A 152 8.54 3.93 -8.64
CA LEU A 152 9.07 4.05 -7.29
C LEU A 152 9.72 2.75 -6.81
N THR A 153 9.02 1.62 -6.89
CA THR A 153 9.55 0.34 -6.41
C THR A 153 10.78 -0.10 -7.20
N VAL A 154 10.79 0.10 -8.53
CA VAL A 154 11.96 -0.18 -9.37
C VAL A 154 13.14 0.72 -8.98
N SER A 155 12.92 2.03 -8.85
CA SER A 155 13.97 2.98 -8.51
C SER A 155 14.58 2.68 -7.13
N LEU A 156 13.74 2.43 -6.13
CA LEU A 156 14.19 2.04 -4.80
C LEU A 156 14.81 0.64 -4.80
N GLY A 157 14.34 -0.28 -5.65
CA GLY A 157 14.90 -1.62 -5.81
C GLY A 157 16.30 -1.62 -6.38
N VAL A 158 16.53 -0.87 -7.44
CA VAL A 158 17.87 -0.67 -8.03
C VAL A 158 18.80 -0.04 -7.00
N TYR A 159 18.36 1.01 -6.30
CA TYR A 159 19.14 1.61 -5.22
C TYR A 159 19.46 0.60 -4.09
N HIS A 160 18.46 -0.13 -3.60
CA HIS A 160 18.60 -1.11 -2.51
C HIS A 160 19.61 -2.20 -2.87
N TRP A 161 19.61 -2.59 -4.14
CA TRP A 161 20.54 -3.56 -4.70
C TRP A 161 21.97 -3.02 -4.80
N LEU A 162 22.15 -1.83 -5.39
CA LEU A 162 23.44 -1.18 -5.57
C LEU A 162 24.11 -0.83 -4.24
N ASP A 163 23.35 -0.32 -3.28
CA ASP A 163 23.81 0.04 -1.93
C ASP A 163 24.00 -1.19 -1.01
N ARG A 164 23.85 -2.41 -1.56
CA ARG A 164 24.04 -3.70 -0.88
C ARG A 164 23.32 -3.78 0.47
N LYS A 165 22.06 -3.32 0.51
CA LYS A 165 21.24 -3.40 1.73
C LYS A 165 20.98 -4.87 2.12
N PRO A 166 20.64 -5.15 3.39
CA PRO A 166 20.27 -6.50 3.81
C PRO A 166 19.13 -7.05 2.95
N GLU A 167 19.26 -8.30 2.50
CA GLU A 167 18.31 -8.92 1.56
C GLU A 167 18.07 -8.05 0.31
N ARG A 168 19.16 -7.61 -0.31
CA ARG A 168 19.22 -6.63 -1.42
C ARG A 168 18.25 -6.80 -2.60
N TRP A 169 17.65 -7.97 -2.75
CA TRP A 169 16.70 -8.28 -3.82
C TRP A 169 15.24 -7.97 -3.46
N LEU A 170 14.91 -7.70 -2.19
CA LEU A 170 13.52 -7.58 -1.72
C LEU A 170 12.69 -6.56 -2.52
N LEU A 171 13.24 -5.38 -2.78
CA LEU A 171 12.49 -4.33 -3.50
C LEU A 171 12.45 -4.55 -5.02
N LEU A 172 13.44 -5.24 -5.60
CA LEU A 172 13.35 -5.70 -6.98
C LEU A 172 12.29 -6.80 -7.12
N ALA A 173 12.25 -7.75 -6.18
CA ALA A 173 11.18 -8.74 -6.10
C ALA A 173 9.82 -8.05 -5.94
N ALA A 174 9.69 -7.05 -5.07
CA ALA A 174 8.47 -6.26 -4.92
C ALA A 174 8.06 -5.56 -6.23
N SER A 175 9.02 -5.10 -7.03
CA SER A 175 8.76 -4.47 -8.33
C SER A 175 8.20 -5.47 -9.35
N VAL A 176 8.81 -6.65 -9.46
CA VAL A 176 8.34 -7.73 -10.34
C VAL A 176 6.98 -8.24 -9.89
N THR A 177 6.78 -8.45 -8.59
CA THR A 177 5.50 -8.85 -8.02
C THR A 177 4.41 -7.81 -8.28
N LEU A 178 4.72 -6.51 -8.17
CA LEU A 178 3.77 -5.45 -8.48
C LEU A 178 3.41 -5.43 -9.97
N ALA A 179 4.38 -5.60 -10.87
CA ALA A 179 4.12 -5.69 -12.30
C ALA A 179 3.21 -6.88 -12.65
N ALA A 180 3.48 -8.05 -12.06
CA ALA A 180 2.65 -9.24 -12.22
C ALA A 180 1.23 -9.02 -11.66
N ALA A 181 1.12 -8.36 -10.51
CA ALA A 181 -0.17 -7.99 -9.96
C ALA A 181 -0.92 -7.09 -10.96
N VAL A 182 -0.31 -5.99 -11.42
CA VAL A 182 -0.98 -5.01 -12.30
C VAL A 182 -1.42 -5.69 -13.58
N PHE A 183 -0.59 -6.59 -14.13
CA PHE A 183 -0.96 -7.41 -15.28
C PHE A 183 -2.22 -8.24 -15.02
N LEU A 184 -2.32 -8.94 -13.89
CA LEU A 184 -3.52 -9.72 -13.54
C LEU A 184 -4.76 -8.85 -13.32
N ARG A 185 -4.61 -7.61 -12.83
CA ARG A 185 -5.72 -6.64 -12.76
C ARG A 185 -6.18 -6.21 -14.15
N ILE A 186 -5.24 -5.94 -15.07
CA ILE A 186 -5.55 -5.56 -16.46
C ILE A 186 -6.27 -6.71 -17.16
N LEU A 187 -5.76 -7.94 -16.99
CA LEU A 187 -6.26 -9.13 -17.65
C LEU A 187 -7.69 -9.50 -17.22
N ASP A 188 -8.08 -9.17 -15.98
CA ASP A 188 -9.37 -9.54 -15.38
C ASP A 188 -10.55 -9.32 -16.34
N ALA A 189 -10.79 -8.06 -16.75
CA ALA A 189 -11.91 -7.72 -17.63
C ALA A 189 -11.92 -8.46 -18.99
N SER A 190 -10.76 -8.94 -19.46
CA SER A 190 -10.67 -9.64 -20.76
C SER A 190 -10.96 -11.14 -20.68
N VAL A 191 -11.00 -11.73 -19.47
CA VAL A 191 -11.20 -13.17 -19.29
C VAL A 191 -12.59 -13.53 -18.75
N CYS A 192 -13.41 -12.55 -18.38
CA CYS A 192 -14.69 -12.77 -17.69
C CYS A 192 -15.62 -13.77 -18.41
N ASP A 193 -15.71 -13.71 -19.74
CA ASP A 193 -16.59 -14.57 -20.54
C ASP A 193 -16.28 -16.07 -20.40
N ARG A 194 -15.02 -16.43 -20.17
CA ARG A 194 -14.55 -17.83 -20.07
C ARG A 194 -14.17 -18.22 -18.64
N PHE A 195 -13.84 -17.25 -17.82
CA PHE A 195 -13.45 -17.43 -16.44
C PHE A 195 -14.12 -16.37 -15.56
N PRO A 196 -15.40 -16.57 -15.17
CA PRO A 196 -16.20 -15.56 -14.46
C PRO A 196 -15.65 -15.18 -13.09
N ILE A 197 -14.83 -16.05 -12.47
CA ILE A 197 -14.12 -15.72 -11.23
C ILE A 197 -13.09 -14.59 -11.45
N GLY A 198 -12.56 -14.44 -12.66
CA GLY A 198 -11.54 -13.46 -12.98
C GLY A 198 -10.19 -13.75 -12.34
N THR A 199 -9.29 -12.78 -12.40
CA THR A 199 -7.91 -12.83 -11.89
C THR A 199 -7.67 -11.82 -10.77
N HIS A 200 -8.65 -10.99 -10.42
CA HIS A 200 -8.49 -9.91 -9.45
C HIS A 200 -8.12 -10.39 -8.03
N PHE A 201 -8.57 -11.57 -7.61
CA PHE A 201 -8.21 -12.11 -6.30
C PHE A 201 -6.69 -12.35 -6.16
N LEU A 202 -6.01 -12.67 -7.28
CA LEU A 202 -4.55 -12.81 -7.33
C LEU A 202 -3.85 -11.45 -7.20
N TRP A 203 -4.46 -10.37 -7.69
CA TRP A 203 -3.96 -9.01 -7.48
C TRP A 203 -3.84 -8.71 -5.99
N HIS A 204 -4.85 -9.01 -5.17
CA HIS A 204 -4.77 -8.79 -3.71
C HIS A 204 -3.61 -9.54 -3.06
N LEU A 205 -3.45 -10.82 -3.37
CA LEU A 205 -2.40 -11.64 -2.79
C LEU A 205 -1.00 -11.13 -3.18
N LEU A 206 -0.81 -10.74 -4.44
CA LEU A 206 0.46 -10.21 -4.90
C LEU A 206 0.74 -8.81 -4.34
N VAL A 207 -0.26 -7.92 -4.25
CA VAL A 207 -0.08 -6.59 -3.63
C VAL A 207 0.19 -6.73 -2.12
N ALA A 208 -0.45 -7.67 -1.42
CA ALA A 208 -0.11 -7.99 -0.03
C ALA A 208 1.35 -8.45 0.10
N ALA A 209 1.84 -9.27 -0.83
CA ALA A 209 3.24 -9.66 -0.89
C ALA A 209 4.16 -8.45 -1.16
N VAL A 210 3.80 -7.53 -2.06
CA VAL A 210 4.54 -6.27 -2.31
C VAL A 210 4.66 -5.45 -1.02
N ILE A 211 3.56 -5.31 -0.25
CA ILE A 211 3.55 -4.60 1.03
C ILE A 211 4.48 -5.29 2.03
N TYR A 212 4.40 -6.61 2.16
CA TYR A 212 5.29 -7.37 3.04
C TYR A 212 6.77 -7.19 2.67
N LEU A 213 7.12 -7.37 1.40
CA LEU A 213 8.49 -7.22 0.90
C LEU A 213 9.01 -5.80 1.15
N SER A 214 8.18 -4.79 0.92
CA SER A 214 8.52 -3.38 1.17
C SER A 214 8.77 -3.11 2.65
N LEU A 215 7.85 -3.54 3.53
CA LEU A 215 7.99 -3.39 4.98
C LEU A 215 9.22 -4.13 5.50
N ARG A 216 9.48 -5.35 5.02
CA ARG A 216 10.65 -6.14 5.38
C ARG A 216 11.93 -5.42 4.98
N ALA A 217 12.04 -4.93 3.74
CA ALA A 217 13.21 -4.18 3.27
C ALA A 217 13.46 -2.93 4.13
N LEU A 218 12.39 -2.20 4.49
CA LEU A 218 12.48 -1.03 5.35
C LEU A 218 12.95 -1.40 6.76
N VAL A 219 12.32 -2.40 7.41
CA VAL A 219 12.65 -2.86 8.76
C VAL A 219 14.08 -3.39 8.84
N LEU A 220 14.52 -4.16 7.84
CA LEU A 220 15.86 -4.73 7.81
C LEU A 220 16.95 -3.68 7.56
N GLY A 221 16.69 -2.75 6.64
CA GLY A 221 17.60 -1.66 6.29
C GLY A 221 17.64 -0.51 7.29
N TRP A 222 16.69 -0.46 8.24
CA TRP A 222 16.62 0.61 9.22
C TRP A 222 17.68 0.43 10.31
N ARG A 223 18.57 1.42 10.39
CA ARG A 223 19.50 1.61 11.52
C ARG A 223 18.81 2.39 12.64
N PRO A 224 18.69 1.85 13.86
CA PRO A 224 18.16 2.62 14.98
C PRO A 224 18.99 3.90 15.19
N PRO A 225 18.38 5.02 15.63
CA PRO A 225 19.15 6.19 16.03
C PRO A 225 20.23 5.76 17.03
N ARG A 226 21.48 6.19 16.82
CA ARG A 226 22.54 5.99 17.83
C ARG A 226 22.03 6.63 19.13
N ARG A 227 21.72 5.83 20.14
CA ARG A 227 21.59 6.37 21.51
C ARG A 227 22.91 7.07 21.79
N HIS A 228 22.89 8.36 22.10
CA HIS A 228 24.07 9.02 22.63
C HIS A 228 24.42 8.27 23.92
N ALA A 229 25.49 7.47 23.88
CA ALA A 229 26.14 6.97 25.07
C ALA A 229 26.79 8.19 25.72
N GLY A 230 26.06 8.85 26.60
CA GLY A 230 26.48 10.13 27.16
C GLY A 230 25.50 10.58 28.22
N ALA A 231 25.50 9.85 29.35
CA ALA A 231 25.12 10.33 30.68
C ALA A 231 25.15 9.14 31.67
N ASP A 232 26.28 8.45 31.85
CA ASP A 232 26.50 7.66 33.08
C ASP A 232 27.98 7.35 33.36
N SER A 233 28.83 8.37 33.31
CA SER A 233 30.24 8.26 33.75
C SER A 233 30.57 9.36 34.76
N GLY A 234 29.74 9.46 35.79
CA GLY A 234 29.83 10.54 36.79
C GLY A 234 29.57 10.06 38.21
N LEU A 235 30.14 8.91 38.64
CA LEU A 235 30.39 8.65 40.06
C LEU A 235 31.32 7.44 40.24
N ARG A 236 32.64 7.66 40.23
CA ARG A 236 33.66 6.83 40.88
C ARG A 236 35.02 7.47 40.64
N ASP A 237 35.35 8.43 41.50
CA ASP A 237 36.72 8.78 41.87
C ASP A 237 36.64 9.49 43.22
N GLN A 238 36.63 8.72 44.30
CA GLN A 238 37.05 9.20 45.61
C GLN A 238 38.51 8.76 45.80
N PRO A 239 39.44 9.69 46.06
CA PRO A 239 40.80 9.32 46.43
C PRO A 239 40.80 8.73 47.85
N LEU A 240 41.39 7.55 47.98
CA LEU A 240 41.93 7.07 49.26
C LEU A 240 43.13 7.95 49.58
N ASP A 241 42.99 8.86 50.56
CA ASP A 241 44.14 9.49 51.18
C ASP A 241 44.28 9.05 52.64
N ARG A 242 45.53 8.76 52.97
CA ARG A 242 46.04 8.13 54.17
C ARG A 242 46.41 9.22 55.17
N THR A 243 45.94 9.10 56.41
CA THR A 243 46.70 9.40 57.64
C THR A 243 46.12 8.59 58.77
#